data_AF-A0A3E4N8D5-F1
#
_entry.id   AF-A0A3E4N8D5-F1
#
_cell.length_a   1.000
_cell.length_b   1.000
_cell.length_c   1.000
_cell.angle_alpha   90.00
_cell.angle_beta   90.00
_cell.angle_gamma   90.00
#
_symmetry.space_group_name_H-M   'P 1'
#
loop_
_entity.id
_entity.type
_entity.pdbx_description
1 polymer ?
#
loop_
_entity_poly.entity_id
_entity_poly.type
_entity_poly.pdbx_seq_one_letter_code
_entity_poly.pdbx_strand_id
1 'polypeptide(L)'
;METESYTNNSHLGRKIERIRRLRGMTQTDLGELLGVTKQAISKMEQSEKIDDDKLKQVADALGVTEDGLKKFTEETVLYSTNNFYENCHVSASNIGPITHVENLNHFSMEQAVKLFEELLKIEREKYSKGKEDSK
;
A
#
# COMPACT_ATOMS: atom_id res chain seq x y z
N MET A 1 -23.82 17.74 -12.09
CA MET A 1 -23.62 16.37 -11.55
C MET A 1 -23.28 16.57 -10.09
N GLU A 2 -24.24 16.34 -9.21
CA GLU A 2 -24.06 16.56 -7.77
C GLU A 2 -23.10 15.50 -7.24
N THR A 3 -22.00 15.95 -6.62
CA THR A 3 -21.10 15.08 -5.89
C THR A 3 -21.76 14.75 -4.56
N GLU A 4 -22.54 13.67 -4.51
CA GLU A 4 -23.07 13.12 -3.26
C GLU A 4 -21.89 12.85 -2.32
N SER A 5 -21.83 13.57 -1.19
CA SER A 5 -20.82 13.36 -0.19
C SER A 5 -21.00 11.95 0.42
N TYR A 6 -20.02 11.06 0.20
CA TYR A 6 -19.98 9.70 0.74
C TYR A 6 -19.71 9.66 2.26
N THR A 7 -20.37 10.50 3.05
CA THR A 7 -20.16 10.65 4.49
C THR A 7 -21.17 9.86 5.33
N ASN A 8 -21.66 8.72 4.83
CA ASN A 8 -22.34 7.75 5.70
C ASN A 8 -21.30 6.82 6.33
N ASN A 9 -20.65 7.32 7.38
CA ASN A 9 -19.60 6.66 8.17
C ASN A 9 -20.05 5.31 8.80
N SER A 10 -21.33 4.94 8.70
CA SER A 10 -21.87 3.68 9.22
C SER A 10 -22.03 2.56 8.17
N HIS A 11 -21.92 2.85 6.88
CA HIS A 11 -22.24 1.85 5.84
C HIS A 11 -21.08 0.87 5.63
N LEU A 12 -21.17 -0.33 6.22
CA LEU A 12 -20.10 -1.33 6.20
C LEU A 12 -19.77 -1.83 4.79
N GLY A 13 -20.78 -2.04 3.94
CA GLY A 13 -20.55 -2.46 2.54
C GLY A 13 -19.67 -1.50 1.73
N ARG A 14 -19.89 -0.18 1.86
CA ARG A 14 -19.05 0.85 1.21
C ARG A 14 -17.62 0.85 1.73
N LYS A 15 -17.41 0.58 3.03
CA LYS A 15 -16.06 0.45 3.61
C LYS A 15 -15.32 -0.76 3.03
N ILE A 16 -16.01 -1.90 2.92
CA ILE A 16 -15.48 -3.12 2.28
C ILE A 16 -15.09 -2.83 0.83
N GLU A 17 -15.98 -2.19 0.06
CA GLU A 17 -15.70 -1.82 -1.33
C GLU A 17 -14.43 -0.96 -1.44
N ARG A 18 -14.30 0.05 -0.58
CA ARG A 18 -13.17 0.97 -0.61
C ARG A 18 -11.87 0.27 -0.28
N ILE A 19 -11.84 -0.55 0.78
CA ILE A 19 -10.65 -1.32 1.16
C ILE A 19 -10.29 -2.34 0.08
N ARG A 20 -11.27 -3.04 -0.50
CA ARG A 20 -11.03 -3.98 -1.62
C ARG A 20 -10.36 -3.28 -2.80
N ARG A 21 -10.86 -2.09 -3.19
CA ARG A 21 -10.25 -1.29 -4.27
C ARG A 21 -8.84 -0.82 -3.92
N LEU A 22 -8.59 -0.41 -2.67
CA LEU A 22 -7.24 -0.05 -2.20
C LEU A 22 -6.27 -1.22 -2.23
N ARG A 23 -6.75 -2.44 -2.01
CA ARG A 23 -5.99 -3.69 -2.17
C ARG A 23 -5.78 -4.10 -3.64
N GLY A 24 -6.36 -3.37 -4.61
CA GLY A 24 -6.27 -3.71 -6.03
C GLY A 24 -7.08 -4.96 -6.43
N MET A 25 -8.01 -5.40 -5.58
CA MET A 25 -8.79 -6.62 -5.80
C MET A 25 -10.09 -6.34 -6.57
N THR A 26 -10.45 -7.21 -7.51
CA THR A 26 -11.77 -7.21 -8.13
C THR A 26 -12.84 -7.85 -7.22
N GLN A 27 -14.12 -7.63 -7.51
CA GLN A 27 -15.21 -8.32 -6.80
C GLN A 27 -15.14 -9.84 -7.00
N THR A 28 -14.60 -10.30 -8.14
CA THR A 28 -14.40 -11.73 -8.40
C THR A 28 -13.31 -12.27 -7.47
N ASP A 29 -12.17 -11.58 -7.35
CA ASP A 29 -11.04 -12.00 -6.51
C ASP A 29 -11.47 -12.13 -5.03
N LEU A 30 -12.21 -11.15 -4.50
CA LEU A 30 -12.74 -11.23 -3.14
C LEU A 30 -13.78 -12.36 -3.00
N GLY A 31 -14.57 -12.60 -4.05
CA GLY A 31 -15.50 -13.71 -4.10
C GLY A 31 -14.81 -15.07 -4.04
N GLU A 32 -13.71 -15.24 -4.79
CA GLU A 32 -12.89 -16.45 -4.77
C GLU A 32 -12.29 -16.72 -3.39
N LEU A 33 -11.78 -15.68 -2.70
CA LEU A 33 -11.26 -15.80 -1.34
C LEU A 33 -12.32 -16.21 -0.31
N LEU A 34 -13.55 -15.71 -0.48
CA LEU A 34 -14.68 -15.97 0.42
C LEU A 34 -15.51 -17.20 0.01
N GLY A 35 -15.20 -17.84 -1.11
CA GLY A 35 -15.98 -18.96 -1.65
C GLY A 35 -17.40 -18.56 -2.09
N VAL A 36 -17.60 -17.30 -2.51
CA VAL A 36 -18.90 -16.76 -2.93
C VAL A 36 -18.83 -16.14 -4.33
N THR A 37 -19.99 -15.91 -4.94
CA THR A 37 -20.04 -15.33 -6.29
C THR A 37 -19.76 -13.84 -6.29
N LYS A 38 -19.27 -13.32 -7.42
CA LYS A 38 -19.12 -11.87 -7.66
C LYS A 38 -20.41 -11.08 -7.33
N GLN A 39 -21.57 -11.63 -7.69
CA GLN A 39 -22.87 -11.01 -7.41
C GLN A 39 -23.17 -10.95 -5.91
N ALA A 40 -22.76 -11.96 -5.14
CA ALA A 40 -22.87 -11.95 -3.69
C ALA A 40 -22.01 -10.85 -3.07
N ILE A 41 -20.78 -10.66 -3.56
CA ILE A 41 -19.92 -9.53 -3.15
C ILE A 41 -20.55 -8.20 -3.50
N SER A 42 -21.04 -8.02 -4.72
CA SER A 42 -21.71 -6.78 -5.12
C SER A 42 -22.91 -6.44 -4.24
N LYS A 43 -23.70 -7.45 -3.84
CA LYS A 43 -24.84 -7.26 -2.93
C LYS A 43 -24.37 -6.94 -1.51
N MET A 44 -23.28 -7.54 -1.06
CA MET A 44 -22.68 -7.26 0.24
C MET A 44 -22.17 -5.82 0.33
N GLU A 45 -21.50 -5.32 -0.71
CA GLU A 45 -20.98 -3.95 -0.79
C GLU A 45 -22.11 -2.91 -0.78
N GLN A 46 -23.29 -3.25 -1.29
CA GLN A 46 -24.49 -2.42 -1.24
C GLN A 46 -25.23 -2.48 0.11
N SER A 47 -24.84 -3.38 1.02
CA SER A 47 -25.49 -3.56 2.31
C SER A 47 -24.92 -2.61 3.36
N GLU A 48 -25.80 -1.84 4.01
CA GLU A 48 -25.40 -0.92 5.07
C GLU A 48 -24.91 -1.66 6.32
N LYS A 49 -25.55 -2.78 6.64
CA LYS A 49 -25.23 -3.65 7.77
C LYS A 49 -24.80 -5.02 7.28
N ILE A 50 -23.84 -5.60 7.98
CA ILE A 50 -23.30 -6.95 7.72
C ILE A 50 -23.19 -7.63 9.08
N ASP A 51 -23.52 -8.91 9.10
CA ASP A 51 -23.38 -9.76 10.29
C ASP A 51 -21.91 -9.81 10.75
N ASP A 52 -21.67 -9.78 12.06
CA ASP A 52 -20.31 -9.76 12.61
C ASP A 52 -19.49 -10.97 12.17
N ASP A 53 -20.09 -12.16 12.08
CA ASP A 53 -19.39 -13.37 11.62
C ASP A 53 -18.92 -13.25 10.16
N LYS A 54 -19.76 -12.65 9.30
CA LYS A 54 -19.39 -12.40 7.90
C LYS A 54 -18.38 -11.28 7.77
N LEU A 55 -18.53 -10.24 8.58
CA LEU A 55 -17.62 -9.11 8.60
C LEU A 55 -16.21 -9.55 8.99
N LYS A 56 -16.08 -10.47 9.94
CA LYS A 56 -14.83 -11.12 10.31
C LYS A 56 -14.18 -11.84 9.14
N GLN A 57 -14.93 -12.72 8.46
CA GLN A 57 -14.43 -13.44 7.29
C GLN A 57 -13.94 -12.48 6.19
N VAL A 58 -14.69 -11.40 5.96
CA VAL A 58 -14.31 -10.37 4.99
C VAL A 58 -13.05 -9.61 5.42
N ALA A 59 -12.93 -9.27 6.70
CA ALA A 59 -11.75 -8.60 7.24
C ALA A 59 -10.49 -9.48 7.06
N ASP A 60 -10.59 -10.76 7.37
CA ASP A 60 -9.53 -11.75 7.18
C ASP A 60 -9.13 -11.87 5.71
N ALA A 61 -10.11 -11.99 4.80
CA ALA A 61 -9.87 -12.06 3.35
C ALA A 61 -9.22 -10.78 2.79
N LEU A 62 -9.55 -9.61 3.35
CA LEU A 62 -8.94 -8.32 2.99
C LEU A 62 -7.62 -8.05 3.73
N GLY A 63 -7.20 -8.94 4.64
CA GLY A 63 -5.99 -8.81 5.44
C GLY A 63 -6.00 -7.60 6.39
N VAL A 64 -7.16 -7.23 6.92
CA VAL A 64 -7.35 -6.12 7.87
C VAL A 64 -7.99 -6.62 9.16
N THR A 65 -7.89 -5.86 10.24
CA THR A 65 -8.63 -6.17 11.47
C THR A 65 -10.10 -5.80 11.33
N GLU A 66 -10.99 -6.53 12.01
CA GLU A 66 -12.42 -6.19 12.07
C GLU A 66 -12.64 -4.75 12.55
N ASP A 67 -11.94 -4.36 13.60
CA ASP A 67 -11.95 -3.00 14.14
C ASP A 67 -11.50 -1.96 13.12
N GLY A 68 -10.44 -2.28 12.36
CA GLY A 68 -9.94 -1.42 11.29
C GLY A 68 -10.97 -1.25 10.18
N LEU A 69 -11.66 -2.32 9.79
CA LEU A 69 -12.74 -2.30 8.81
C LEU A 69 -13.95 -1.47 9.29
N LYS A 70 -14.35 -1.62 10.57
CA LYS A 70 -15.46 -0.86 11.17
C LYS A 70 -15.12 0.63 11.29
N LYS A 71 -13.90 0.96 11.71
CA LYS A 71 -13.42 2.35 11.91
C LYS A 71 -12.88 3.00 10.65
N PHE A 72 -12.83 2.26 9.53
CA PHE A 72 -12.31 2.78 8.27
C PHE A 72 -13.03 4.06 7.84
N THR A 73 -12.24 5.08 7.52
CA THR A 73 -12.69 6.29 6.83
C THR A 73 -11.65 6.62 5.75
N GLU A 74 -12.09 7.23 4.65
CA GLU A 74 -11.15 7.66 3.59
C GLU A 74 -10.14 8.68 4.10
N GLU A 75 -10.55 9.53 5.03
CA GLU A 75 -9.69 10.53 5.67
C GLU A 75 -8.56 9.88 6.47
N THR A 76 -8.81 8.78 7.18
CA THR A 76 -7.75 8.02 7.88
C THR A 76 -6.69 7.49 6.92
N VAL A 77 -7.10 7.08 5.71
CA VAL A 77 -6.15 6.63 4.67
C VAL A 77 -5.35 7.80 4.13
N LEU A 78 -6.00 8.91 3.78
CA LEU A 78 -5.32 10.12 3.28
C LEU A 78 -4.33 10.68 4.31
N TYR A 79 -4.70 10.71 5.59
CA TYR A 79 -3.81 11.10 6.67
C TYR A 79 -2.60 10.18 6.81
N SER A 80 -2.80 8.86 6.69
CA SER A 80 -1.71 7.88 6.74
C SER A 80 -0.76 8.01 5.54
N THR A 81 -1.30 8.24 4.34
CA THR A 81 -0.50 8.46 3.11
C THR A 81 0.25 9.79 3.13
N ASN A 82 -0.37 10.86 3.64
CA ASN A 82 0.28 12.16 3.78
C ASN A 82 1.39 12.10 4.85
N ASN A 83 1.15 11.43 5.98
CA ASN A 83 2.18 11.20 6.98
C ASN A 83 3.29 10.27 6.48
N PHE A 84 3.03 9.35 5.54
CA PHE A 84 4.09 8.57 4.89
C PHE A 84 5.01 9.48 4.07
N TYR A 85 4.45 10.43 3.32
CA TYR A 85 5.22 11.40 2.55
C TYR A 85 5.95 12.45 3.41
N GLU A 86 5.31 12.95 4.48
CA GLU A 86 5.93 13.92 5.40
C GLU A 86 6.99 13.27 6.32
N ASN A 87 6.84 11.98 6.69
CA ASN A 87 7.89 11.24 7.41
C ASN A 87 8.99 10.69 6.48
N CYS A 88 8.86 10.82 5.15
CA CYS A 88 10.00 10.70 4.24
C CYS A 88 10.93 11.93 4.30
N HIS A 89 10.56 12.98 5.02
CA HIS A 89 11.51 13.98 5.48
C HIS A 89 12.13 13.52 6.80
N VAL A 90 13.45 13.35 6.80
CA VAL A 90 14.27 13.29 8.00
C VAL A 90 13.98 14.55 8.84
N SER A 91 13.12 14.43 9.84
CA SER A 91 13.05 15.42 10.91
C SER A 91 14.16 15.11 11.90
N ALA A 92 15.30 15.77 11.72
CA ALA A 92 16.29 15.91 12.76
C ALA A 92 15.63 16.57 13.99
N SER A 93 16.07 16.14 15.18
CA SER A 93 15.87 16.70 16.53
C SER A 93 14.71 16.15 17.40
N ASN A 94 15.10 15.22 18.29
CA ASN A 94 14.74 15.18 19.71
C ASN A 94 13.36 14.68 20.20
N ILE A 95 12.80 13.60 19.66
CA ILE A 95 11.84 12.79 20.44
C ILE A 95 12.12 11.29 20.17
N GLY A 96 12.63 10.56 21.17
CA GLY A 96 12.85 9.11 21.10
C GLY A 96 11.58 8.29 21.35
N PRO A 97 11.68 6.97 21.57
CA PRO A 97 12.36 5.96 20.79
C PRO A 97 11.32 4.99 20.17
N ILE A 98 11.16 4.97 18.84
CA ILE A 98 10.52 3.81 18.18
C ILE A 98 11.65 2.87 17.79
N THR A 99 12.00 2.02 18.74
CA THR A 99 12.89 0.87 18.57
C THR A 99 12.23 -0.14 17.64
N HIS A 100 12.88 -0.43 16.51
CA HIS A 100 12.55 -1.44 15.51
C HIS A 100 11.51 -1.05 14.44
N VAL A 101 11.94 -0.17 13.54
CA VAL A 101 11.68 -0.38 12.11
C VAL A 101 13.01 -0.79 11.48
N GLU A 102 13.42 -2.02 11.75
CA GLU A 102 14.60 -2.58 11.11
C GLU A 102 14.31 -2.81 9.62
N ASN A 103 15.15 -2.20 8.79
CA ASN A 103 15.57 -2.76 7.51
C ASN A 103 14.49 -2.97 6.44
N LEU A 104 13.88 -1.88 5.98
CA LEU A 104 13.41 -1.84 4.60
C LEU A 104 14.29 -0.85 3.83
N ASN A 105 15.35 -1.40 3.22
CA ASN A 105 16.26 -0.75 2.26
C ASN A 105 17.20 0.33 2.80
N HIS A 106 18.07 -0.02 3.75
CA HIS A 106 19.25 0.80 4.02
C HIS A 106 20.29 0.62 2.91
N PHE A 107 20.23 1.47 1.87
CA PHE A 107 21.31 1.59 0.89
C PHE A 107 22.45 2.40 1.53
N SER A 108 23.44 1.70 2.07
CA SER A 108 24.55 2.34 2.77
C SER A 108 25.41 3.19 1.80
N MET A 109 26.08 4.20 2.34
CA MET A 109 27.03 5.00 1.56
C MET A 109 28.15 4.14 0.96
N GLU A 110 28.56 3.06 1.63
CA GLU A 110 29.54 2.12 1.09
C GLU A 110 29.01 1.35 -0.14
N GLN A 111 27.74 0.94 -0.12
CA GLN A 111 27.09 0.31 -1.27
C GLN A 111 26.95 1.30 -2.43
N ALA A 112 26.66 2.57 -2.14
CA ALA A 112 26.60 3.64 -3.13
C ALA A 112 27.96 3.86 -3.80
N VAL A 113 29.03 3.98 -3.00
CA VAL A 113 30.39 4.20 -3.51
C VAL A 113 30.83 3.01 -4.37
N LYS A 114 30.62 1.77 -3.92
CA LYS A 114 30.96 0.57 -4.71
C LYS A 114 30.23 0.52 -6.05
N LEU A 115 28.94 0.85 -6.07
CA LEU A 115 28.17 0.91 -7.31
C LEU A 115 28.74 1.95 -8.28
N PHE A 116 29.09 3.14 -7.79
CA PHE A 116 29.69 4.18 -8.62
C PHE A 116 31.07 3.78 -9.17
N GLU A 117 31.89 3.11 -8.36
CA GLU A 117 33.19 2.59 -8.82
C GLU A 117 33.03 1.55 -9.94
N GLU A 118 32.07 0.63 -9.81
CA GLU A 118 31.78 -0.35 -10.87
C GLU A 118 31.27 0.30 -12.15
N LEU A 119 30.36 1.27 -12.05
CA LEU A 119 29.86 2.02 -13.20
C LEU A 119 31.00 2.76 -13.92
N LEU A 120 31.87 3.44 -13.18
CA LEU A 120 33.03 4.13 -13.74
C LEU A 120 34.02 3.16 -14.40
N LYS A 121 34.18 1.95 -13.85
CA LYS A 121 35.01 0.91 -14.47
C LYS A 121 34.43 0.46 -15.81
N ILE A 122 33.13 0.20 -15.87
CA ILE A 122 32.42 -0.19 -17.10
C ILE A 122 32.55 0.91 -18.16
N GLU A 123 32.38 2.18 -17.78
CA GLU A 123 32.54 3.34 -18.68
C GLU A 123 33.95 3.38 -19.30
N ARG A 124 34.99 3.19 -18.48
CA ARG A 124 36.39 3.18 -18.91
C ARG A 124 36.73 1.99 -19.82
N GLU A 125 36.19 0.81 -19.51
CA GLU A 125 36.36 -0.39 -20.35
C GLU A 125 35.68 -0.23 -21.72
N LYS A 126 34.49 0.37 -21.77
CA LYS A 126 33.82 0.70 -23.04
C LYS A 126 34.64 1.68 -23.88
N TYR A 127 35.17 2.73 -23.24
CA TYR A 127 35.96 3.75 -23.92
C TYR A 127 37.32 3.22 -24.43
N SER A 128 37.96 2.31 -23.70
CA SER A 128 39.20 1.67 -24.14
C SER A 128 38.98 0.70 -25.30
N LYS A 129 37.94 -0.15 -25.24
CA LYS A 129 37.56 -1.02 -26.38
C LYS A 129 37.24 -0.21 -27.64
N GLY A 130 36.48 0.88 -27.52
CA GLY A 130 36.17 1.75 -28.67
C GLY A 130 37.40 2.44 -29.31
N LYS A 131 38.51 2.56 -28.57
CA LYS A 131 39.78 3.05 -29.13
C LYS A 131 40.60 1.97 -29.83
N GLU A 132 40.48 0.71 -29.42
CA GLU A 132 41.11 -0.42 -30.09
C GLU A 132 40.41 -0.76 -31.42
N ASP A 133 39.08 -0.60 -31.49
CA ASP A 133 38.29 -0.81 -32.71
C ASP A 133 38.47 0.31 -33.78
N SER A 134 39.12 1.43 -33.43
CA SER A 134 39.36 2.57 -34.33
C SER A 134 40.80 2.62 -34.89
N LYS A 135 41.58 1.54 -34.76
CA LYS A 135 42.97 1.45 -35.24
C LYS A 135 43.13 0.30 -36.23
#